data_AF-A0A177F7G0-F1
#
_entry.id   AF-A0A177F7G0-F1
#
_cell.length_a   1.000
_cell.length_b   1.000
_cell.length_c   1.000
_cell.angle_alpha   90.00
_cell.angle_beta   90.00
_cell.angle_gamma   90.00
#
_symmetry.space_group_name_H-M   'P 1'
#
loop_
_entity.id
_entity.type
_entity.pdbx_description
1 polymer ?
#
loop_
_entity_poly.entity_id
_entity_poly.type
_entity_poly.pdbx_seq_one_letter_code
_entity_poly.pdbx_strand_id
1 'polypeptide(L)'
;MFKVGLPWKAAPTSRVVHIAQVILQFTFAVTAIALNASDIANGPTNTGVSVYAIAIASLSALTALLFTIDILFPFPSRLWLLWVLFWQWVLTFAWVGVIASFGGRYFESHSTHIEAAAAYNIINMLLWLTGSVFGTITMCFRRKLGGKNPDEAESSHDLPERNC
;
A
#
# COMPACT_ATOMS: atom_id res chain seq x y z
N MET A 1 7.13 -7.52 31.59
CA MET A 1 8.07 -7.56 30.44
C MET A 1 7.43 -8.29 29.29
N PHE A 2 6.86 -7.56 28.32
CA PHE A 2 6.35 -8.16 27.09
C PHE A 2 7.54 -8.51 26.18
N LYS A 3 7.90 -9.79 26.10
CA LYS A 3 8.87 -10.26 25.11
C LYS A 3 8.15 -10.34 23.76
N VAL A 4 8.29 -9.29 22.95
CA VAL A 4 7.91 -9.32 21.52
C VAL A 4 8.98 -10.16 20.80
N GLY A 5 8.87 -11.47 20.91
CA GLY A 5 9.64 -12.40 20.08
C GLY A 5 9.03 -12.41 18.69
N LEU A 6 9.49 -11.53 17.80
CA LEU A 6 9.18 -11.63 16.36
C LEU A 6 10.02 -12.80 15.79
N PRO A 7 9.42 -13.93 15.39
CA PRO A 7 10.17 -15.06 14.83
C PRO A 7 10.53 -14.74 13.37
N TRP A 8 11.55 -13.89 13.18
CA TRP A 8 12.01 -13.43 11.86
C TRP A 8 12.45 -14.59 10.95
N LYS A 9 12.95 -15.71 11.52
CA LYS A 9 13.40 -16.87 10.74
C LYS A 9 12.29 -17.67 10.05
N ALA A 10 11.03 -17.47 10.43
CA ALA A 10 9.86 -18.16 9.86
C ALA A 10 8.87 -17.21 9.16
N ALA A 11 9.22 -15.93 9.02
CA ALA A 11 8.35 -14.97 8.37
C ALA A 11 8.23 -15.32 6.88
N PRO A 12 7.00 -15.52 6.33
CA PRO A 12 6.84 -15.78 4.91
C PRO A 12 7.41 -14.61 4.12
N THR A 13 8.13 -14.88 3.02
CA THR A 13 8.80 -13.87 2.17
C THR A 13 7.90 -12.68 1.83
N SER A 14 6.59 -12.94 1.66
CA SER A 14 5.56 -11.91 1.45
C SER A 14 5.48 -10.87 2.57
N ARG A 15 5.66 -11.23 3.85
CA ARG A 15 5.60 -10.29 4.98
C ARG A 15 6.80 -9.33 5.00
N VAL A 16 7.99 -9.83 4.67
CA VAL A 16 9.21 -9.01 4.59
C VAL A 16 9.10 -7.98 3.46
N VAL A 17 8.60 -8.41 2.30
CA VAL A 17 8.37 -7.52 1.15
C VAL A 17 7.35 -6.43 1.49
N HIS A 18 6.25 -6.79 2.17
CA HIS A 18 5.25 -5.80 2.61
C HIS A 18 5.82 -4.80 3.63
N ILE A 19 6.61 -5.24 4.60
CA ILE A 19 7.26 -4.34 5.57
C ILE A 19 8.21 -3.37 4.84
N ALA A 20 9.04 -3.88 3.94
CA ALA A 20 9.97 -3.07 3.16
C ALA A 20 9.21 -2.01 2.33
N GLN A 21 8.14 -2.42 1.66
CA GLN A 21 7.29 -1.52 0.88
C GLN A 21 6.68 -0.41 1.75
N VAL A 22 6.13 -0.76 2.92
CA VAL A 22 5.49 0.20 3.83
C VAL A 22 6.52 1.19 4.40
N ILE A 23 7.72 0.73 4.74
CA ILE A 23 8.82 1.60 5.18
C ILE A 23 9.22 2.58 4.07
N LEU A 24 9.30 2.11 2.82
CA LEU A 24 9.58 2.97 1.68
C LEU A 24 8.46 4.01 1.49
N GLN A 25 7.20 3.60 1.50
CA GLN A 25 6.03 4.51 1.40
C GLN A 25 6.05 5.58 2.49
N PHE A 26 6.40 5.21 3.73
CA PHE A 26 6.56 6.17 4.82
C PHE A 26 7.71 7.16 4.55
N THR A 27 8.89 6.64 4.19
CA THR A 27 10.09 7.45 3.95
C THR A 27 9.86 8.46 2.84
N PHE A 28 9.30 8.01 1.71
CA PHE A 28 9.00 8.88 0.58
C PHE A 28 7.90 9.89 0.87
N ALA A 29 6.90 9.52 1.68
CA ALA A 29 5.89 10.47 2.13
C ALA A 29 6.49 11.59 3.00
N VAL A 30 7.36 11.25 3.96
CA VAL A 30 8.04 12.26 4.80
C VAL A 30 8.95 13.16 3.97
N THR A 31 9.70 12.59 3.02
CA THR A 31 10.52 13.37 2.09
C THR A 31 9.67 14.31 1.24
N ALA A 32 8.52 13.86 0.74
CA ALA A 32 7.58 14.71 0.01
C ALA A 32 7.06 15.87 0.89
N ILE A 33 6.74 15.63 2.16
CA ILE A 33 6.36 16.70 3.10
C ILE A 33 7.49 17.73 3.22
N ALA A 34 8.72 17.28 3.45
CA ALA A 34 9.86 18.17 3.63
C ALA A 34 10.13 19.05 2.40
N LEU A 35 10.07 18.46 1.20
CA LEU A 35 10.29 19.18 -0.06
C LEU A 35 9.18 20.19 -0.36
N ASN A 36 7.91 19.79 -0.19
CA ASN A 36 6.79 20.70 -0.44
C ASN A 36 6.69 21.81 0.64
N ALA A 37 7.09 21.54 1.88
CA ALA A 37 7.15 22.56 2.94
C ALA A 37 8.31 23.55 2.71
N SER A 38 9.46 23.06 2.25
CA SER A 38 10.60 23.89 1.83
C SER A 38 10.23 24.83 0.67
N ASP A 39 9.45 24.34 -0.30
CA ASP A 39 8.93 25.16 -1.40
C ASP A 39 8.05 26.32 -0.90
N ILE A 40 7.23 26.09 0.13
CA ILE A 40 6.43 27.14 0.78
C ILE A 40 7.33 28.15 1.52
N ALA A 41 8.39 27.69 2.19
CA ALA A 41 9.27 28.56 2.95
C ALA A 41 10.12 29.50 2.07
N ASN A 42 10.49 29.05 0.87
CA ASN A 42 11.38 29.79 -0.03
C ASN A 42 10.66 30.78 -0.98
N GLY A 43 9.35 30.98 -0.82
CA GLY A 43 8.54 31.80 -1.72
C GLY A 43 7.85 30.93 -2.78
N PRO A 44 6.64 30.43 -2.48
CA PRO A 44 6.02 29.37 -3.26
C PRO A 44 5.63 29.87 -4.65
N THR A 45 5.89 29.05 -5.66
CA THR A 45 5.35 29.29 -7.01
C THR A 45 3.84 29.05 -7.10
N ASN A 46 3.25 28.26 -6.17
CA ASN A 46 1.81 28.20 -5.88
C ASN A 46 1.54 27.40 -4.59
N THR A 47 1.18 28.13 -3.53
CA THR A 47 0.94 27.59 -2.19
C THR A 47 -0.14 26.50 -2.15
N GLY A 48 -1.18 26.59 -2.98
CA GLY A 48 -2.32 25.66 -2.93
C GLY A 48 -1.95 24.24 -3.32
N VAL A 49 -1.09 24.09 -4.34
CA VAL A 49 -0.67 22.79 -4.86
C VAL A 49 0.32 22.12 -3.88
N SER A 50 1.26 22.90 -3.31
CA SER A 50 2.20 22.40 -2.31
C SER A 50 1.50 21.98 -1.02
N VAL A 51 0.47 22.72 -0.57
CA VAL A 51 -0.36 22.34 0.59
C VAL A 51 -1.16 21.06 0.32
N TYR A 52 -1.76 20.92 -0.86
CA TYR A 52 -2.46 19.69 -1.23
C TYR A 52 -1.53 18.47 -1.20
N ALA A 53 -0.31 18.59 -1.74
CA ALA A 53 0.69 17.52 -1.68
C ALA A 53 1.09 17.17 -0.25
N ILE A 54 1.29 18.16 0.62
CA ILE A 54 1.59 17.93 2.04
C ILE A 54 0.45 17.17 2.72
N ALA A 55 -0.81 17.51 2.44
CA ALA A 55 -1.96 16.82 3.01
C ALA A 55 -2.01 15.34 2.58
N ILE A 56 -1.85 15.05 1.29
CA ILE A 56 -1.83 13.68 0.76
C ILE A 56 -0.61 12.91 1.29
N ALA A 57 0.56 13.55 1.37
CA ALA A 57 1.75 12.95 1.94
C ALA A 57 1.60 12.64 3.44
N SER A 58 0.93 13.50 4.20
CA SER A 58 0.64 13.25 5.63
C SER A 58 -0.31 12.06 5.81
N LEU A 59 -1.37 11.97 5.00
CA LEU A 59 -2.28 10.81 4.99
C LEU A 59 -1.55 9.53 4.59
N SER A 60 -0.65 9.61 3.61
CA SER A 60 0.20 8.50 3.18
C SER A 60 1.12 8.02 4.31
N ALA A 61 1.80 8.94 5.01
CA ALA A 61 2.69 8.62 6.12
C ALA A 61 1.93 7.97 7.29
N LEU A 62 0.78 8.54 7.66
CA LEU A 62 -0.09 7.98 8.70
C LEU A 62 -0.56 6.57 8.32
N THR A 63 -0.97 6.38 7.07
CA THR A 63 -1.46 5.08 6.59
C THR A 63 -0.34 4.04 6.59
N ALA A 64 0.87 4.40 6.17
CA ALA A 64 2.02 3.51 6.24
C ALA A 64 2.31 3.08 7.70
N LEU A 65 2.18 3.99 8.66
CA LEU A 65 2.34 3.65 10.07
C LEU A 65 1.24 2.69 10.56
N LEU A 66 -0.02 2.95 10.19
CA LEU A 66 -1.15 2.06 10.52
C LEU A 66 -0.97 0.66 9.91
N PHE A 67 -0.49 0.57 8.67
CA PHE A 67 -0.20 -0.72 8.03
C PHE A 67 0.99 -1.43 8.66
N THR A 68 2.00 -0.70 9.14
CA THR A 68 3.08 -1.29 9.92
C THR A 68 2.54 -1.95 11.19
N ILE A 69 1.62 -1.28 11.89
CA ILE A 69 0.96 -1.82 13.08
C ILE A 69 0.13 -3.06 12.71
N ASP A 70 -0.65 -3.01 11.63
CA ASP A 70 -1.47 -4.13 11.16
C ASP A 70 -0.61 -5.36 10.78
N ILE A 71 0.55 -5.13 10.14
CA ILE A 71 1.48 -6.22 9.83
C ILE A 71 2.03 -6.85 11.12
N LEU A 72 2.25 -6.09 12.19
CA LEU A 72 2.74 -6.60 13.47
C LEU A 72 1.63 -7.29 14.28
N PHE A 73 0.41 -6.75 14.24
CA PHE A 73 -0.77 -7.21 14.97
C PHE A 73 -1.93 -7.46 14.00
N PRO A 74 -1.93 -8.59 13.28
CA PRO A 74 -2.89 -8.84 12.22
C PRO A 74 -4.31 -9.01 12.79
N PHE A 75 -5.25 -8.20 12.29
CA PHE A 75 -6.68 -8.35 12.59
C PHE A 75 -7.35 -9.28 11.56
N PRO A 76 -7.87 -10.45 11.96
CA PRO A 76 -8.36 -11.48 11.03
C PRO A 76 -9.78 -11.20 10.46
N SER A 77 -10.14 -9.95 10.23
CA SER A 77 -11.45 -9.59 9.67
C SER A 77 -11.38 -9.43 8.14
N ARG A 78 -12.26 -10.12 7.42
CA ARG A 78 -12.40 -9.98 5.96
C ARG A 78 -12.84 -8.56 5.56
N LEU A 79 -13.67 -7.93 6.37
CA LEU A 79 -14.14 -6.56 6.16
C LEU A 79 -12.98 -5.56 6.31
N TRP A 80 -12.09 -5.83 7.26
CA TRP A 80 -10.88 -5.03 7.48
C TRP A 80 -9.92 -5.11 6.30
N LEU A 81 -9.68 -6.31 5.75
CA LEU A 81 -8.86 -6.48 4.55
C LEU A 81 -9.42 -5.72 3.34
N LEU A 82 -10.75 -5.75 3.13
CA LEU A 82 -11.40 -4.96 2.08
C LEU A 82 -11.22 -3.45 2.30
N TRP A 83 -11.35 -3.00 3.55
CA TRP A 83 -11.15 -1.61 3.91
C TRP A 83 -9.71 -1.14 3.67
N VAL A 84 -8.72 -1.92 4.11
CA VAL A 84 -7.29 -1.68 3.87
C VAL A 84 -7.02 -1.56 2.37
N LEU A 85 -7.56 -2.48 1.56
CA LEU A 85 -7.37 -2.47 0.10
C LEU A 85 -8.04 -1.26 -0.56
N PHE A 86 -9.28 -0.95 -0.16
CA PHE A 86 -9.99 0.23 -0.63
C PHE A 86 -9.18 1.51 -0.34
N TRP A 87 -8.66 1.62 0.88
CA TRP A 87 -7.89 2.78 1.29
C TRP A 87 -6.55 2.92 0.55
N GLN A 88 -5.88 1.81 0.20
CA GLN A 88 -4.70 1.86 -0.66
C GLN A 88 -5.01 2.50 -2.02
N TRP A 89 -6.12 2.11 -2.64
CA TRP A 89 -6.56 2.69 -3.91
C TRP A 89 -6.91 4.18 -3.79
N VAL A 90 -7.56 4.59 -2.69
CA VAL A 90 -7.82 6.02 -2.41
C VAL A 90 -6.52 6.81 -2.42
N LEU A 91 -5.47 6.32 -1.76
CA LEU A 91 -4.16 6.98 -1.75
C LEU A 91 -3.48 6.95 -3.11
N THR A 92 -3.57 5.84 -3.85
CA THR A 92 -3.07 5.77 -5.24
C THR A 92 -3.67 6.88 -6.09
N PHE A 93 -5.00 7.04 -6.08
CA PHE A 93 -5.68 8.07 -6.86
C PHE A 93 -5.39 9.49 -6.35
N ALA A 94 -5.28 9.68 -5.04
CA ALA A 94 -4.90 10.97 -4.47
C ALA A 94 -3.51 11.41 -4.97
N TRP A 95 -2.55 10.49 -5.02
CA TRP A 95 -1.20 10.75 -5.57
C TRP A 95 -1.22 11.02 -7.08
N VAL A 96 -2.06 10.34 -7.86
CA VAL A 96 -2.30 10.71 -9.27
C VAL A 96 -2.80 12.14 -9.38
N GLY A 97 -3.74 12.55 -8.51
CA GLY A 97 -4.22 13.92 -8.42
C GLY A 97 -3.11 14.93 -8.08
N VAL A 98 -2.18 14.58 -7.18
CA VAL A 98 -1.00 15.41 -6.89
C VAL A 98 -0.17 15.59 -8.16
N ILE A 99 0.18 14.51 -8.86
CA ILE A 99 0.99 14.57 -10.08
C ILE A 99 0.29 15.37 -11.18
N ALA A 100 -1.02 15.17 -11.37
CA ALA A 100 -1.81 15.95 -12.32
C ALA A 100 -1.81 17.46 -11.98
N SER A 101 -1.89 17.79 -10.68
CA SER A 101 -1.86 19.19 -10.19
C SER A 101 -0.50 19.86 -10.41
N PHE A 102 0.58 19.08 -10.45
CA PHE A 102 1.93 19.57 -10.76
C PHE A 102 2.33 19.43 -12.23
N GLY A 103 1.49 18.80 -13.08
CA GLY A 103 1.86 18.36 -14.43
C GLY A 103 2.48 19.45 -15.32
N GLY A 104 1.97 20.68 -15.30
CA GLY A 104 2.60 21.79 -16.05
C GLY A 104 3.93 22.27 -15.45
N ARG A 105 4.06 22.23 -14.12
CA ARG A 105 5.25 22.71 -13.40
C ARG A 105 6.46 21.80 -13.55
N TYR A 106 6.25 20.49 -13.56
CA TYR A 106 7.36 19.54 -13.65
C TYR A 106 8.11 19.60 -14.97
N PHE A 107 7.46 20.01 -16.06
CA PHE A 107 8.07 20.10 -17.39
C PHE A 107 8.54 21.52 -17.76
N GLU A 108 8.03 22.57 -17.12
CA GLU A 108 8.45 23.97 -17.40
C GLU A 108 9.53 24.50 -16.45
N SER A 109 9.57 24.02 -15.21
CA SER A 109 10.51 24.51 -14.19
C SER A 109 11.90 23.91 -14.35
N HIS A 110 12.92 24.75 -14.56
CA HIS A 110 14.34 24.36 -14.58
C HIS A 110 14.97 24.30 -13.16
N SER A 111 14.15 24.34 -12.11
CA SER A 111 14.62 24.21 -10.72
C SER A 111 14.76 22.74 -10.33
N THR A 112 15.99 22.33 -9.99
CA THR A 112 16.34 20.97 -9.53
C THR A 112 15.55 20.54 -8.30
N HIS A 113 15.10 21.48 -7.46
CA HIS A 113 14.29 21.19 -6.28
C HIS A 113 12.87 20.74 -6.64
N ILE A 114 12.26 21.36 -7.67
CA ILE A 114 10.92 21.02 -8.14
C ILE A 114 10.95 19.67 -8.87
N GLU A 115 12.01 19.40 -9.62
CA GLU A 115 12.23 18.10 -10.28
C GLU A 115 12.43 16.97 -9.24
N ALA A 116 13.20 17.22 -8.18
CA ALA A 116 13.35 16.25 -7.10
C ALA A 116 12.02 15.97 -6.40
N ALA A 117 11.25 17.01 -6.05
CA ALA A 117 9.91 16.85 -5.48
C ALA A 117 8.98 16.03 -6.40
N ALA A 118 9.07 16.26 -7.72
CA ALA A 118 8.36 15.48 -8.73
C ALA A 118 8.69 14.00 -8.65
N ALA A 119 9.98 13.68 -8.67
CA ALA A 119 10.47 12.31 -8.67
C ALA A 119 9.97 11.57 -7.41
N TYR A 120 10.06 12.20 -6.24
CA TYR A 120 9.59 11.59 -5.00
C TYR A 120 8.07 11.39 -4.96
N ASN A 121 7.30 12.36 -5.47
CA ASN A 121 5.85 12.24 -5.59
C ASN A 121 5.46 11.08 -6.54
N ILE A 122 6.16 10.94 -7.67
CA ILE A 122 5.94 9.85 -8.65
C ILE A 122 6.32 8.49 -8.06
N ILE A 123 7.48 8.39 -7.39
CA ILE A 123 7.90 7.14 -6.74
C ILE A 123 6.88 6.73 -5.69
N ASN A 124 6.38 7.66 -4.88
CA ASN A 124 5.40 7.34 -3.86
C ASN A 124 4.06 6.88 -4.49
N MET A 125 3.60 7.55 -5.55
CA MET A 125 2.45 7.08 -6.34
C MET A 125 2.64 5.64 -6.82
N LEU A 126 3.81 5.33 -7.41
CA LEU A 126 4.11 3.99 -7.91
C LEU A 126 4.15 2.95 -6.78
N LEU A 127 4.64 3.32 -5.60
CA LEU A 127 4.64 2.43 -4.42
C LEU A 127 3.22 2.15 -3.93
N TRP A 128 2.33 3.14 -3.92
CA TRP A 128 0.92 2.92 -3.60
C TRP A 128 0.22 2.10 -4.68
N LEU A 129 0.50 2.36 -5.96
CA LEU A 129 -0.08 1.61 -7.07
C LEU A 129 0.33 0.14 -7.07
N THR A 130 1.63 -0.14 -6.94
CA THR A 130 2.14 -1.52 -6.90
C THR A 130 1.61 -2.27 -5.66
N GLY A 131 1.51 -1.59 -4.51
CA GLY A 131 0.85 -2.12 -3.31
C GLY A 131 -0.61 -2.49 -3.54
N SER A 132 -1.40 -1.56 -4.11
CA SER A 132 -2.81 -1.75 -4.42
C SER A 132 -3.03 -2.90 -5.40
N VAL A 133 -2.23 -2.98 -6.46
CA VAL A 133 -2.30 -4.05 -7.47
C VAL A 133 -1.95 -5.39 -6.85
N PHE A 134 -0.84 -5.48 -6.10
CA PHE A 134 -0.44 -6.72 -5.45
C PHE A 134 -1.45 -7.19 -4.40
N GLY A 135 -1.99 -6.28 -3.59
CA GLY A 135 -3.07 -6.56 -2.64
C GLY A 135 -4.34 -7.08 -3.33
N THR A 136 -4.70 -6.48 -4.47
CA THR A 136 -5.86 -6.92 -5.27
C THR A 136 -5.64 -8.31 -5.87
N ILE A 137 -4.47 -8.55 -6.48
CA ILE A 137 -4.11 -9.84 -7.07
C ILE A 137 -4.12 -10.93 -5.99
N THR A 138 -3.45 -10.71 -4.87
CA THR A 138 -3.41 -11.71 -3.78
C THR A 138 -4.80 -12.03 -3.23
N MET A 139 -5.69 -11.03 -3.11
CA MET A 139 -7.06 -11.25 -2.65
C MET A 139 -7.93 -12.00 -3.68
N CYS A 140 -7.84 -11.64 -4.95
CA CYS A 140 -8.64 -12.26 -6.03
C CYS A 140 -8.15 -13.67 -6.39
N PHE A 141 -6.84 -13.91 -6.43
CA PHE A 141 -6.27 -15.20 -6.82
C PHE A 141 -6.17 -16.20 -5.66
N ARG A 142 -6.03 -15.77 -4.39
CA ARG A 142 -6.16 -16.71 -3.26
C ARG A 142 -7.56 -17.32 -3.18
N ARG A 143 -8.61 -16.62 -3.62
CA ARG A 143 -9.97 -17.17 -3.69
C ARG A 143 -10.12 -18.31 -4.70
N LYS A 144 -9.35 -18.31 -5.80
CA LYS A 144 -9.42 -19.37 -6.82
C LYS A 144 -8.71 -20.66 -6.39
N LEU A 145 -7.73 -20.60 -5.51
CA LEU A 145 -7.00 -21.77 -5.01
C LEU A 145 -7.65 -22.45 -3.79
N GLY A 146 -8.66 -21.83 -3.19
CA GLY A 146 -9.49 -22.42 -2.13
C GLY A 146 -10.77 -23.09 -2.65
N GLY A 147 -10.86 -23.32 -3.96
CA GLY A 147 -11.91 -24.16 -4.55
C GLY A 147 -11.70 -25.60 -4.08
N LYS A 148 -12.57 -26.03 -3.18
CA LYS A 148 -12.77 -27.41 -2.70
C LYS A 148 -12.36 -28.43 -3.78
N ASN A 149 -11.38 -29.28 -3.48
CA ASN A 149 -11.07 -30.44 -4.32
C ASN A 149 -12.38 -31.23 -4.53
N PRO A 150 -12.79 -31.51 -5.78
CA PRO A 150 -13.95 -32.36 -6.06
C PRO A 150 -13.79 -33.79 -5.52
N ASP A 151 -12.57 -34.19 -5.16
CA ASP A 151 -12.21 -35.57 -4.84
C ASP A 151 -12.72 -36.06 -3.46
N GLU A 152 -13.28 -35.19 -2.62
CA GLU A 152 -13.89 -35.58 -1.33
C GLU A 152 -15.41 -35.77 -1.38
N ALA A 153 -16.07 -35.50 -2.52
CA ALA A 153 -17.52 -35.61 -2.63
C ALA A 153 -18.04 -36.98 -3.08
N GLU A 154 -17.18 -37.87 -3.59
CA GLU A 154 -17.61 -39.10 -4.27
C GLU A 154 -17.05 -40.40 -3.66
N SER A 155 -16.63 -40.41 -2.39
CA SER A 155 -16.24 -41.65 -1.70
C SER A 155 -17.23 -42.14 -0.63
N SER A 156 -18.42 -41.56 -0.55
CA SER A 156 -19.41 -41.89 0.49
C SER A 156 -20.63 -42.70 -0.01
N HIS A 157 -20.65 -43.14 -1.27
CA HIS A 157 -21.81 -43.83 -1.85
C HIS A 157 -21.62 -45.31 -2.24
N ASP A 158 -20.45 -45.91 -2.03
CA ASP A 158 -20.25 -47.34 -2.28
C ASP A 158 -20.28 -48.16 -0.97
N LEU A 159 -21.48 -48.54 -0.55
CA LEU A 159 -21.67 -49.76 0.23
C LEU A 159 -22.42 -50.77 -0.67
N PRO A 160 -21.77 -51.85 -1.12
CA PRO A 160 -22.45 -52.91 -1.84
C PRO A 160 -23.25 -53.78 -0.87
N GLU A 161 -24.50 -54.04 -1.25
CA GLU A 161 -25.29 -55.17 -0.74
C GLU A 161 -24.43 -56.44 -0.66
N ARG A 162 -24.49 -57.13 0.48
CA ARG A 162 -24.19 -58.56 0.54
C ARG A 162 -25.25 -59.28 1.36
N ASN A 163 -26.01 -60.08 0.63
CA ASN A 163 -26.91 -61.12 1.11
C ASN A 163 -26.23 -62.04 2.14
N CYS A 164 -26.90 -62.25 3.27
CA CYS A 164 -27.07 -63.54 3.95
C CYS A 164 -28.41 -63.51 4.68
#